data_AF-A0A803Y5G7-F1
#
_entry.id   AF-A0A803Y5G7-F1
#
_cell.length_a   1.000
_cell.length_b   1.000
_cell.length_c   1.000
_cell.angle_alpha   90.00
_cell.angle_beta   90.00
_cell.angle_gamma   90.00
#
_symmetry.space_group_name_H-M   'P 1'
#
loop_
_entity.id
_entity.type
_entity.pdbx_description
1 polymer ?
#
loop_
_entity_poly.entity_id
_entity_poly.type
_entity_poly.pdbx_seq_one_letter_code
_entity_poly.pdbx_strand_id
1 'polypeptide(L)'
;ASCLTVMWAIGYVMNLSSDSWLLKGCLLLFLLVGMALFMRHSVGLKNLRYLPTALMLSSVFWMSVTWFFWFMPDILCNEQNFPFTFYVVGLLYFFYKTWRTDPGCIKSSEEDKKENIVALAEAGCLDFRTFCTSCLVRKPLRSVHCLLCDSCVARYDQHSLWIAQCIGKSNSRNEGEIQVLQNS
;
A
#
# COMPACT_ATOMS: atom_id res chain seq x y z
N ALA A 1 -16.36 1.98 -15.21
CA ALA A 1 -17.46 2.96 -15.36
C ALA A 1 -17.32 4.17 -14.43
N SER A 2 -16.86 4.03 -13.18
CA SER A 2 -16.92 5.08 -12.15
C SER A 2 -15.99 6.30 -12.33
N CYS A 3 -14.78 6.16 -12.88
CA CYS A 3 -13.84 7.29 -12.97
C CYS A 3 -14.23 8.28 -14.08
N LEU A 4 -14.67 7.75 -15.24
CA LEU A 4 -15.09 8.56 -16.38
C LEU A 4 -16.36 9.37 -16.09
N THR A 5 -17.31 8.79 -15.34
CA THR A 5 -18.52 9.49 -14.91
C THR A 5 -18.20 10.64 -13.95
N VAL A 6 -17.19 10.49 -13.09
CA VAL A 6 -16.74 11.54 -12.18
C VAL A 6 -16.02 12.64 -12.95
N MET A 7 -15.12 12.30 -13.87
CA MET A 7 -14.46 13.29 -14.72
C MET A 7 -15.48 14.10 -15.55
N TRP A 8 -16.49 13.42 -16.10
CA TRP A 8 -17.58 14.08 -16.82
C TRP A 8 -18.41 15.00 -15.92
N ALA A 9 -18.76 14.56 -14.70
CA ALA A 9 -19.50 15.37 -13.74
C ALA A 9 -18.71 16.60 -13.27
N ILE A 10 -17.41 16.48 -13.02
CA ILE A 10 -16.52 17.61 -12.69
C ILE A 10 -16.47 18.59 -13.86
N GLY A 11 -16.28 18.08 -15.08
CA GLY A 11 -16.29 18.90 -16.29
C GLY A 11 -17.61 19.64 -16.49
N TYR A 12 -18.74 18.98 -16.25
CA TYR A 12 -20.07 19.57 -16.33
C TYR A 12 -20.26 20.71 -15.32
N VAL A 13 -19.85 20.51 -14.05
CA VAL A 13 -19.93 21.57 -13.02
C VAL A 13 -19.03 22.76 -13.36
N MET A 14 -17.85 22.51 -13.94
CA MET A 14 -16.94 23.59 -14.33
C MET A 14 -17.46 24.38 -15.53
N ASN A 15 -18.10 23.69 -16.48
CA ASN A 15 -18.70 24.27 -17.68
C ASN A 15 -20.11 24.88 -17.44
N LEU A 16 -20.62 24.82 -16.21
CA LEU A 16 -21.90 25.44 -15.88
C LEU A 16 -21.84 26.95 -16.18
N SER A 17 -22.84 27.49 -16.88
CA SER A 17 -22.91 28.90 -17.31
C SER A 17 -23.12 29.92 -16.17
N SER A 18 -22.99 29.49 -14.92
CA SER A 18 -23.08 30.35 -13.73
C SER A 18 -21.74 31.05 -13.47
N ASP A 19 -21.77 32.37 -13.31
CA ASP A 19 -20.60 33.18 -12.92
C ASP A 19 -20.25 33.05 -11.42
N SER A 20 -21.15 32.47 -10.62
CA SER A 20 -20.91 32.25 -9.19
C SER A 20 -19.93 31.10 -8.95
N TRP A 21 -18.69 31.45 -8.63
CA TRP A 21 -17.65 30.51 -8.18
C TRP A 21 -18.03 29.76 -6.90
N LEU A 22 -18.82 30.40 -6.02
CA LEU A 22 -19.28 29.81 -4.78
C LEU A 22 -20.23 28.63 -5.05
N LEU A 23 -21.15 28.78 -6.02
CA LEU A 23 -22.04 27.70 -6.44
C LEU A 23 -21.26 26.52 -7.04
N LYS A 24 -20.30 26.79 -7.93
CA LYS A 24 -19.42 25.77 -8.52
C LYS A 24 -18.61 25.05 -7.43
N GLY A 25 -18.06 25.80 -6.47
CA GLY A 25 -17.34 25.27 -5.33
C GLY A 25 -18.21 24.36 -4.45
N CYS A 26 -19.43 24.79 -4.11
CA CYS A 26 -20.38 23.97 -3.34
C CYS A 26 -20.77 22.67 -4.08
N LEU A 27 -21.01 22.73 -5.39
CA LEU A 27 -21.34 21.56 -6.21
C LEU A 27 -20.17 20.57 -6.30
N LEU A 28 -18.94 21.07 -6.46
CA LEU A 28 -17.74 20.23 -6.43
C LEU A 28 -17.53 19.58 -5.07
N LEU A 29 -17.71 20.34 -3.97
CA LEU A 29 -17.60 19.80 -2.62
C LEU A 29 -18.66 18.71 -2.39
N PHE A 30 -19.90 18.93 -2.83
CA PHE A 30 -20.96 17.93 -2.73
C PHE A 30 -20.65 16.66 -3.54
N LEU A 31 -20.14 16.81 -4.76
CA LEU A 31 -19.66 15.68 -5.57
C LEU A 31 -18.53 14.92 -4.87
N LEU A 32 -17.54 15.62 -4.33
CA LEU A 32 -16.40 15.00 -3.63
C LEU A 32 -16.84 14.27 -2.36
N VAL A 33 -17.69 14.88 -1.54
CA VAL A 33 -18.24 14.27 -0.31
C VAL A 33 -19.12 13.08 -0.66
N GLY A 34 -20.01 13.21 -1.64
CA GLY A 34 -20.87 12.13 -2.12
C GLY A 34 -20.06 10.94 -2.62
N MET A 35 -19.01 11.19 -3.42
CA MET A 35 -18.08 10.16 -3.87
C MET A 35 -17.32 9.51 -2.71
N ALA A 36 -16.83 10.28 -1.75
CA ALA A 36 -16.14 9.75 -0.58
C ALA A 36 -17.05 8.84 0.27
N LEU A 37 -18.31 9.25 0.47
CA LEU A 37 -19.30 8.45 1.20
C LEU A 37 -19.68 7.18 0.42
N PHE A 38 -19.90 7.28 -0.89
CA PHE A 38 -20.20 6.14 -1.74
C PHE A 38 -19.05 5.12 -1.77
N MET A 39 -17.80 5.61 -1.88
CA MET A 39 -16.62 4.75 -1.82
C MET A 39 -16.49 4.09 -0.43
N ARG A 40 -16.72 4.84 0.65
CA ARG A 40 -16.71 4.30 2.01
C ARG A 40 -17.78 3.23 2.21
N HIS A 41 -18.98 3.44 1.65
CA HIS A 41 -20.09 2.50 1.73
C HIS A 41 -19.84 1.23 0.90
N SER A 42 -19.45 1.39 -0.36
CA SER A 42 -19.34 0.28 -1.31
C SER A 42 -18.08 -0.56 -1.12
N VAL A 43 -16.95 0.07 -0.76
CA VAL A 43 -15.64 -0.61 -0.67
C VAL A 43 -15.35 -1.04 0.77
N GLY A 44 -15.84 -0.30 1.77
CA GLY A 44 -15.56 -0.54 3.19
C GLY A 44 -14.17 -0.04 3.61
N LEU A 45 -14.03 0.37 4.88
CA LEU A 45 -12.78 0.99 5.40
C LEU A 45 -11.54 0.10 5.21
N LYS A 46 -11.70 -1.22 5.38
CA LYS A 46 -10.60 -2.17 5.27
C LYS A 46 -10.05 -2.26 3.84
N ASN A 47 -10.91 -2.17 2.83
CA ASN A 47 -10.48 -2.27 1.44
C ASN A 47 -10.02 -0.91 0.88
N LEU A 48 -10.39 0.21 1.51
CA LEU A 48 -9.89 1.54 1.16
C LEU A 48 -8.35 1.61 1.22
N ARG A 49 -7.72 0.75 2.04
CA ARG A 49 -6.25 0.60 2.11
C ARG A 49 -5.62 0.18 0.78
N TYR A 50 -6.32 -0.60 -0.05
CA TYR A 50 -5.81 -1.11 -1.33
C TYR A 50 -6.06 -0.14 -2.48
N LEU A 51 -6.83 0.93 -2.23
CA LEU A 51 -7.22 1.88 -3.26
C LEU A 51 -6.01 2.56 -3.93
N PRO A 52 -4.98 3.05 -3.21
CA PRO A 52 -3.80 3.64 -3.84
C PRO A 52 -3.03 2.64 -4.72
N THR A 53 -2.85 1.40 -4.25
CA THR A 53 -2.24 0.31 -5.03
C THR A 53 -3.05 -0.02 -6.28
N ALA A 54 -4.37 -0.12 -6.16
CA ALA A 54 -5.27 -0.41 -7.27
C ALA A 54 -5.27 0.70 -8.31
N LEU A 55 -5.26 1.97 -7.87
CA LEU A 55 -5.15 3.12 -8.78
C LEU A 55 -3.81 3.12 -9.52
N MET A 56 -2.71 2.85 -8.83
CA MET A 56 -1.38 2.78 -9.45
C MET A 56 -1.27 1.63 -10.45
N LEU A 57 -1.77 0.44 -10.11
CA LEU A 57 -1.74 -0.70 -11.03
C LEU A 57 -2.67 -0.48 -12.23
N SER A 58 -3.84 0.12 -11.99
CA SER A 58 -4.78 0.50 -13.05
C SER A 58 -4.19 1.54 -13.99
N SER A 59 -3.47 2.55 -13.49
CA SER A 59 -2.87 3.59 -14.35
C SER A 59 -1.75 3.02 -15.21
N VAL A 60 -0.88 2.18 -14.64
CA VAL A 60 0.17 1.47 -15.40
C VAL A 60 -0.44 0.57 -16.46
N PHE A 61 -1.48 -0.21 -16.11
CA PHE A 61 -2.19 -1.06 -17.06
C PHE A 61 -2.75 -0.28 -18.25
N TRP A 62 -3.53 0.77 -17.98
CA TRP A 62 -4.13 1.57 -19.06
C TRP A 62 -3.08 2.28 -19.91
N MET A 63 -2.00 2.80 -19.30
CA MET A 63 -0.88 3.39 -20.03
C MET A 63 -0.22 2.38 -20.97
N SER A 64 0.01 1.15 -20.50
CA SER A 64 0.56 0.07 -21.33
C SER A 64 -0.39 -0.34 -22.45
N VAL A 65 -1.70 -0.42 -22.19
CA VAL A 65 -2.72 -0.74 -23.20
C VAL A 65 -2.78 0.34 -24.28
N THR A 66 -2.87 1.61 -23.89
CA THR A 66 -2.91 2.72 -24.85
C THR A 66 -1.64 2.76 -25.70
N TRP A 67 -0.48 2.53 -25.08
CA TRP A 67 0.78 2.46 -25.81
C TRP A 67 0.80 1.28 -26.78
N PHE A 68 0.38 0.10 -26.35
CA PHE A 68 0.34 -1.09 -27.20
C PHE A 68 -0.54 -0.90 -28.43
N PHE A 69 -1.76 -0.35 -28.28
CA PHE A 69 -2.68 -0.19 -29.41
C PHE A 69 -2.30 0.95 -30.36
N TRP A 70 -1.76 2.06 -29.87
CA TRP A 70 -1.37 3.19 -30.71
C TRP A 70 -0.04 2.96 -31.44
N PHE A 71 0.91 2.28 -30.80
CA PHE A 71 2.25 2.07 -31.35
C PHE A 71 2.46 0.66 -31.91
N MET A 72 1.44 -0.22 -31.89
CA MET A 72 1.47 -1.57 -32.46
C MET A 72 2.14 -1.66 -33.85
N PRO A 73 1.85 -0.78 -34.82
CA PRO A 73 2.46 -0.87 -36.15
C PRO A 73 3.96 -0.55 -36.17
N ASP A 74 4.49 0.17 -35.17
CA ASP A 74 5.87 0.68 -35.16
C ASP A 74 6.76 0.03 -34.08
N ILE A 75 6.23 -0.87 -33.24
CA ILE A 75 6.98 -1.48 -32.11
C ILE A 75 8.25 -2.22 -32.56
N LEU A 76 8.24 -2.87 -33.72
CA LEU A 76 9.38 -3.64 -34.24
C LEU A 76 10.35 -2.80 -35.09
N CYS A 77 9.93 -1.63 -35.54
CA CYS A 77 10.70 -0.80 -36.49
C CYS A 77 11.31 0.44 -35.83
N ASN A 78 10.76 0.90 -34.70
CA ASN A 78 11.25 2.08 -34.00
C ASN A 78 12.07 1.69 -32.76
N GLU A 79 13.38 1.92 -32.83
CA GLU A 79 14.37 1.69 -31.77
C GLU A 79 14.01 2.37 -30.43
N GLN A 80 13.16 3.41 -30.45
CA GLN A 80 12.73 4.12 -29.24
C GLN A 80 11.70 3.37 -28.39
N ASN A 81 11.12 2.27 -28.89
CA ASN A 81 10.11 1.49 -28.18
C ASN A 81 10.72 0.48 -27.18
N PHE A 82 11.98 0.10 -27.35
CA PHE A 82 12.68 -0.84 -26.47
C PHE A 82 12.91 -0.30 -25.04
N PRO A 83 13.39 0.95 -24.85
CA PRO A 83 13.55 1.52 -23.50
C PRO A 83 12.24 1.54 -22.73
N PHE A 84 11.14 2.00 -23.36
CA PHE A 84 9.83 2.06 -22.70
C PHE A 84 9.36 0.67 -22.25
N THR A 85 9.45 -0.32 -23.14
CA THR A 85 9.08 -1.71 -22.82
C THR A 85 9.92 -2.25 -21.67
N PHE A 86 11.23 -2.00 -21.68
CA PHE A 86 12.13 -2.39 -20.61
C PHE A 86 11.77 -1.74 -19.26
N TYR A 87 11.45 -0.45 -19.25
CA TYR A 87 11.02 0.26 -18.03
C TYR A 87 9.71 -0.29 -17.48
N VAL A 88 8.71 -0.55 -18.32
CA VAL A 88 7.42 -1.11 -17.88
C VAL A 88 7.61 -2.51 -17.30
N VAL A 89 8.35 -3.38 -18.00
CA VAL A 89 8.63 -4.74 -17.52
C VAL A 89 9.42 -4.70 -16.22
N GLY A 90 10.45 -3.85 -16.12
CA GLY A 90 11.24 -3.67 -14.91
C GLY A 90 10.39 -3.18 -13.73
N LEU A 91 9.52 -2.19 -13.95
CA LEU A 91 8.61 -1.68 -12.93
C LEU A 91 7.67 -2.78 -12.42
N LEU A 92 7.03 -3.53 -13.33
CA LEU A 92 6.14 -4.62 -12.98
C LEU A 92 6.87 -5.74 -12.24
N TYR A 93 8.10 -6.06 -12.64
CA TYR A 93 8.94 -7.04 -11.97
C TYR A 93 9.30 -6.63 -10.55
N PHE A 94 9.78 -5.39 -10.34
CA PHE A 94 10.12 -4.91 -8.99
C PHE A 94 8.89 -4.78 -8.10
N PHE A 95 7.77 -4.34 -8.64
CA PHE A 95 6.49 -4.30 -7.94
C PHE A 95 6.04 -5.71 -7.53
N TYR A 96 6.07 -6.67 -8.45
CA TYR A 96 5.73 -8.06 -8.16
C TYR A 96 6.67 -8.67 -7.10
N LYS A 97 7.98 -8.44 -7.22
CA LYS A 97 8.98 -8.92 -6.28
C LYS A 97 8.72 -8.37 -4.88
N THR A 98 8.53 -7.05 -4.76
CA THR A 98 8.30 -6.40 -3.46
C THR A 98 6.96 -6.77 -2.84
N TRP A 99 5.91 -7.00 -3.64
CA TRP A 99 4.64 -7.54 -3.16
C TRP A 99 4.82 -8.97 -2.63
N ARG A 100 5.46 -9.86 -3.38
CA ARG A 100 5.55 -11.28 -2.98
C ARG A 100 6.50 -11.56 -1.82
N THR A 101 7.43 -10.65 -1.54
CA THR A 101 8.42 -10.83 -0.48
C THR A 101 7.79 -10.56 0.87
N ASP A 102 7.78 -11.56 1.77
CA ASP A 102 7.31 -11.36 3.15
C ASP A 102 8.10 -10.21 3.79
N PRO A 103 7.45 -9.20 4.41
CA PRO A 103 8.15 -8.09 5.05
C PRO A 103 8.91 -8.47 6.33
N GLY A 104 8.77 -9.72 6.78
CA GLY A 104 9.33 -10.22 8.04
C GLY A 104 8.27 -10.27 9.12
N CYS A 105 7.06 -10.73 8.75
CA CYS A 105 5.96 -10.95 9.67
C CYS A 105 6.33 -12.04 10.68
N ILE A 106 6.18 -11.73 11.96
CA ILE A 106 6.41 -12.67 13.05
C ILE A 106 5.20 -13.60 13.14
N LYS A 107 5.41 -14.87 12.82
CA LYS A 107 4.40 -15.92 12.97
C LYS A 107 4.63 -16.63 14.31
N SER A 108 3.57 -16.85 15.07
CA SER A 108 3.60 -17.64 16.30
C SER A 108 2.50 -18.70 16.26
N SER A 109 2.80 -19.91 16.74
CA SER A 109 1.78 -20.94 16.97
C SER A 109 0.90 -20.56 18.16
N GLU A 110 -0.27 -21.19 18.27
CA GLU A 110 -1.15 -21.02 19.44
C GLU A 110 -0.47 -21.49 20.74
N GLU A 111 0.36 -22.54 20.67
CA GLU A 111 1.21 -22.98 21.77
C GLU A 111 2.21 -21.88 22.15
N ASP A 112 2.95 -21.34 21.19
CA ASP A 112 3.94 -20.27 21.43
C ASP A 112 3.28 -19.03 22.06
N LYS A 113 2.05 -18.68 21.66
CA LYS A 113 1.32 -17.55 22.25
C LYS A 113 1.04 -17.78 23.73
N LYS A 114 0.58 -18.98 24.10
CA LYS A 114 0.30 -19.33 25.50
C LYS A 114 1.57 -19.35 26.33
N GLU A 115 2.63 -19.97 25.81
CA GLU A 115 3.94 -20.01 26.48
C GLU A 115 4.51 -18.60 26.70
N ASN A 116 4.44 -17.73 25.68
CA ASN A 116 4.89 -16.35 25.81
C ASN A 116 4.12 -15.59 26.89
N ILE A 117 2.79 -15.75 26.97
CA ILE A 117 1.97 -15.08 27.99
C ILE A 117 2.36 -15.55 29.40
N VAL A 118 2.48 -16.87 29.61
CA VAL A 118 2.84 -17.44 30.92
C VAL A 118 4.24 -16.98 31.32
N ALA A 119 5.22 -17.11 30.42
CA ALA A 119 6.61 -16.73 30.71
C ALA A 119 6.75 -15.23 31.02
N LEU A 120 6.02 -14.35 30.32
CA LEU A 120 6.05 -12.91 30.61
C LEU A 120 5.30 -12.55 31.90
N ALA A 121 4.21 -13.25 32.22
CA ALA A 121 3.45 -13.06 33.44
C ALA A 121 4.26 -13.45 34.68
N GLU A 122 4.91 -14.62 34.65
CA GLU A 122 5.78 -15.10 35.73
C GLU A 122 7.00 -14.19 35.93
N ALA A 123 7.55 -13.63 34.85
CA ALA A 123 8.66 -12.68 34.92
C ALA A 123 8.25 -11.26 35.34
N GLY A 124 6.95 -10.98 35.52
CA GLY A 124 6.46 -9.61 35.80
C GLY A 124 6.76 -8.60 34.69
N CYS A 125 7.02 -9.05 33.46
CA CYS A 125 7.56 -8.25 32.35
C CYS A 125 6.54 -7.98 31.23
N LEU A 126 5.24 -7.92 31.58
CA LEU A 126 4.12 -7.61 30.67
C LEU A 126 4.05 -6.11 30.34
N ASP A 127 5.10 -5.57 29.73
CA ASP A 127 5.10 -4.21 29.21
C ASP A 127 4.71 -4.17 27.73
N PHE A 128 4.00 -3.13 27.30
CA PHE A 128 3.66 -2.89 25.90
C PHE A 128 4.88 -2.74 25.00
N ARG A 129 6.06 -2.46 25.57
CA ARG A 129 7.35 -2.42 24.85
C ARG A 129 7.85 -3.80 24.47
N THR A 130 7.64 -4.80 25.33
CA THR A 130 8.17 -6.17 25.18
C THR A 130 7.12 -7.14 24.65
N PHE A 131 5.84 -6.79 24.69
CA PHE A 131 4.74 -7.65 24.29
C PHE A 131 3.76 -6.94 23.33
N CYS A 132 3.24 -7.67 22.35
CA CYS A 132 2.13 -7.22 21.52
C CYS A 132 0.85 -7.93 21.95
N THR A 133 -0.12 -7.16 22.43
CA THR A 133 -1.44 -7.69 22.85
C THR A 133 -2.30 -8.16 21.68
N SER A 134 -2.17 -7.57 20.49
CA SER A 134 -2.92 -7.97 19.29
C SER A 134 -2.45 -9.32 18.73
N CYS A 135 -1.13 -9.50 18.62
CA CYS A 135 -0.55 -10.73 18.05
C CYS A 135 -0.22 -11.79 19.12
N LEU A 136 -0.27 -11.43 20.41
CA LEU A 136 0.12 -12.27 21.56
C LEU A 136 1.55 -12.81 21.45
N VAL A 137 2.48 -11.98 20.99
CA VAL A 137 3.89 -12.34 20.83
C VAL A 137 4.79 -11.39 21.58
N ARG A 138 5.93 -11.93 22.04
CA ARG A 138 7.04 -11.11 22.50
C ARG A 138 7.61 -10.32 21.32
N LYS A 139 7.73 -9.00 21.47
CA LYS A 139 8.28 -8.10 20.45
C LYS A 139 9.81 -8.28 20.39
N PRO A 140 10.38 -8.81 19.29
CA PRO A 140 11.82 -8.77 19.10
C PRO A 140 12.29 -7.32 18.91
N LEU A 141 13.59 -7.10 19.11
CA LEU A 141 14.23 -5.79 18.99
C LEU A 141 13.85 -5.11 17.66
N ARG A 142 13.36 -3.87 17.76
CA ARG A 142 12.89 -3.03 16.64
C ARG A 142 11.69 -3.59 15.85
N SER A 143 10.86 -4.45 16.44
CA SER A 143 9.57 -4.83 15.84
C SER A 143 8.45 -3.87 16.22
N VAL A 144 7.53 -3.65 15.28
CA VAL A 144 6.33 -2.82 15.49
C VAL A 144 5.13 -3.59 14.92
N HIS A 145 4.00 -3.52 15.62
CA HIS A 145 2.74 -4.04 15.13
C HIS A 145 2.16 -3.06 14.10
N CYS A 146 1.99 -3.50 12.86
CA CYS A 146 1.33 -2.70 11.85
C CYS A 146 -0.17 -2.98 11.91
N LEU A 147 -0.96 -2.00 12.36
CA LEU A 147 -2.43 -2.07 12.41
C LEU A 147 -3.06 -2.34 11.03
N LEU A 148 -2.39 -1.89 9.95
CA LEU A 148 -2.87 -2.11 8.58
C LEU A 148 -2.66 -3.55 8.13
N CYS A 149 -1.54 -4.18 8.48
CA CYS A 149 -1.25 -5.58 8.15
C CYS A 149 -1.74 -6.58 9.20
N ASP A 150 -2.20 -6.09 10.36
CA ASP A 150 -2.59 -6.89 11.53
C ASP A 150 -1.55 -7.92 11.94
N SER A 151 -0.28 -7.51 11.89
CA SER A 151 0.87 -8.37 12.13
C SER A 151 2.05 -7.58 12.67
N CYS A 152 2.85 -8.22 13.51
CA CYS A 152 4.13 -7.66 13.97
C CYS A 152 5.20 -7.90 12.91
N VAL A 153 5.85 -6.81 12.48
CA VAL A 153 6.92 -6.85 11.48
C VAL A 153 8.26 -6.59 12.16
N ALA A 154 9.23 -7.48 11.94
CA ALA A 154 10.59 -7.31 12.45
C ALA A 154 11.34 -6.21 11.68
N ARG A 155 12.04 -5.32 12.41
CA ARG A 155 12.71 -4.14 11.85
C ARG A 155 11.78 -3.33 10.93
N TYR A 156 10.58 -3.04 11.45
CA TYR A 156 9.60 -2.25 10.72
C TYR A 156 10.18 -0.86 10.37
N ASP A 157 10.12 -0.50 9.09
CA ASP A 157 10.48 0.83 8.61
C ASP A 157 9.20 1.66 8.40
N GLN A 158 8.37 1.21 7.46
CA GLN A 158 7.11 1.88 7.12
C GLN A 158 6.11 0.92 6.45
N HIS A 159 4.83 1.27 6.51
CA HIS A 159 3.78 0.64 5.71
C HIS A 159 3.58 1.45 4.44
N SER A 160 3.86 0.86 3.28
CA SER A 160 3.68 1.54 2.00
C SER A 160 2.28 1.29 1.45
N LEU A 161 1.52 2.38 1.32
CA LEU A 161 0.18 2.40 0.74
C LEU A 161 0.19 2.00 -0.75
N TRP A 162 1.31 2.20 -1.44
CA TRP A 162 1.42 1.96 -2.88
C TRP A 162 1.55 0.47 -3.22
N ILE A 163 2.13 -0.32 -2.33
CA ILE A 163 2.24 -1.79 -2.45
C ILE A 163 1.29 -2.54 -1.49
N ALA A 164 0.52 -1.80 -0.68
CA ALA A 164 -0.37 -2.32 0.37
C ALA A 164 0.31 -3.29 1.36
N GLN A 165 1.60 -3.06 1.63
CA GLN A 165 2.45 -3.95 2.40
C GLN A 165 3.48 -3.19 3.24
N CYS A 166 3.90 -3.81 4.35
CA CYS A 166 5.00 -3.30 5.15
C CYS A 166 6.36 -3.43 4.42
N ILE A 167 7.27 -2.55 4.78
CA ILE A 167 8.68 -2.63 4.46
C ILE A 167 9.41 -2.94 5.77
N GLY A 168 10.12 -4.07 5.78
CA GLY A 168 10.83 -4.58 6.96
C GLY A 168 12.09 -5.32 6.55
N LYS A 169 12.66 -6.10 7.49
CA LYS A 169 13.99 -6.72 7.33
C LYS A 169 14.21 -7.42 5.98
N SER A 170 13.24 -8.20 5.53
CA SER A 170 13.39 -9.08 4.35
C SER A 170 13.05 -8.42 3.02
N ASN A 171 12.41 -7.25 3.02
CA ASN A 171 12.06 -6.50 1.80
C ASN A 171 12.81 -5.15 1.70
N SER A 172 13.73 -4.86 2.64
CA SER A 172 14.57 -3.66 2.64
C SER A 172 16.04 -4.06 2.57
N ARG A 173 16.84 -3.29 1.82
CA ARG A 173 18.25 -3.57 1.51
C ARG A 173 19.21 -3.32 2.70
N ASN A 174 18.70 -2.91 3.86
CA ASN A 174 19.49 -2.54 5.04
C ASN A 174 19.84 -3.77 5.91
N GLU A 175 20.21 -4.89 5.28
CA GLU A 175 20.64 -6.10 5.99
C GLU A 175 22.01 -5.95 6.68
N GLY A 176 22.83 -4.96 6.31
CA GLY A 176 24.27 -4.96 6.64
C GLY A 176 24.76 -4.14 7.85
N GLU A 177 24.03 -3.17 8.40
CA GLU A 177 24.71 -2.12 9.21
C GLU A 177 24.61 -2.26 10.73
N ILE A 178 23.84 -3.21 11.27
CA ILE A 178 23.65 -3.30 12.74
C ILE A 178 23.63 -4.76 13.20
N GLN A 179 24.68 -5.49 12.86
CA GLN A 179 25.12 -6.65 13.66
C GLN A 179 26.23 -6.26 14.63
N VAL A 180 26.84 -5.07 14.46
CA VAL A 180 27.91 -4.54 15.32
C VAL A 180 27.38 -3.97 16.65
N LEU A 181 26.13 -3.46 16.71
CA LEU A 181 25.60 -2.86 17.94
C LEU A 181 24.78 -3.80 18.84
N GLN A 182 24.65 -5.09 18.48
CA GLN A 182 24.06 -6.10 19.39
C GLN A 182 25.12 -7.01 20.04
N ASN A 183 26.39 -6.88 19.63
CA ASN A 183 27.54 -7.57 20.22
C ASN A 183 28.55 -6.59 20.85
N SER A 184 28.13 -5.34 21.13
CA SER A 184 28.89 -4.34 21.89
C SER A 184 28.13 -3.92 23.13
#